data_AF-A0A1I3WBU6-F1
#
_entry.id   AF-A0A1I3WBU6-F1
#
_cell.length_a   1.000
_cell.length_b   1.000
_cell.length_c   1.000
_cell.angle_alpha   90.00
_cell.angle_beta   90.00
_cell.angle_gamma   90.00
#
_symmetry.space_group_name_H-M   'P 1'
#
loop_
_entity.id
_entity.type
_entity.pdbx_description
1 polymer ?
#
loop_
_entity_poly.entity_id
_entity_poly.type
_entity_poly.pdbx_seq_one_letter_code
_entity_poly.pdbx_strand_id
1 'polypeptide(L)' 'MSRESLAEQAERAEALAAQTADEEVRQNLLDAARDYRRRLKSEPFEPKAEWDLPKEIS' A
#
# COMPACT_ATOMS: atom_id res chain seq x y z
N MET A 1 5.42 6.46 0.09
CA MET A 1 3.96 6.30 -0.09
C MET A 1 3.36 5.91 1.25
N SER A 2 2.12 6.29 1.54
CA SER A 2 1.45 5.79 2.75
C SER A 2 1.05 4.32 2.56
N ARG A 3 0.84 3.60 3.68
CA ARG A 3 0.29 2.23 3.64
C ARG A 3 -1.09 2.20 2.98
N GLU A 4 -1.94 3.18 3.26
CA GLU A 4 -3.24 3.31 2.59
C GLU A 4 -3.07 3.44 1.07
N SER A 5 -2.15 4.28 0.60
CA SER A 5 -1.86 4.42 -0.82
C SER A 5 -1.34 3.13 -1.47
N LEU A 6 -0.54 2.32 -0.75
CA LEU A 6 -0.07 1.02 -1.25
C LEU A 6 -1.19 -0.04 -1.30
N ALA A 7 -2.10 -0.02 -0.33
CA ALA A 7 -3.24 -0.93 -0.29
C ALA A 7 -4.22 -0.62 -1.44
N GLU A 8 -4.55 0.66 -1.63
CA GLU A 8 -5.38 1.12 -2.75
C GLU A 8 -4.76 0.79 -4.10
N GLN A 9 -3.44 0.92 -4.24
CA GLN A 9 -2.74 0.55 -5.48
C GLN A 9 -2.76 -0.95 -5.75
N ALA A 10 -2.65 -1.78 -4.71
CA ALA A 10 -2.78 -3.23 -4.85
C ALA A 10 -4.20 -3.61 -5.31
N GLU A 11 -5.24 -3.06 -4.68
CA GLU A 11 -6.63 -3.32 -5.06
C GLU A 11 -6.94 -2.83 -6.47
N ARG A 12 -6.46 -1.64 -6.85
CA ARG A 12 -6.65 -1.10 -8.19
C ARG A 12 -5.98 -1.97 -9.25
N ALA A 13 -4.77 -2.46 -8.98
CA ALA A 13 -4.06 -3.35 -9.91
C ALA A 13 -4.80 -4.68 -10.10
N GLU A 14 -5.37 -5.25 -9.03
CA GLU A 14 -6.21 -6.47 -9.12
C GLU A 14 -7.51 -6.23 -9.88
N ALA A 15 -8.18 -5.10 -9.64
CA ALA A 15 -9.40 -4.74 -10.36
C ALA A 15 -9.15 -4.54 -11.86
N LEU A 16 -8.00 -3.97 -12.25
CA LEU A 16 -7.60 -3.85 -13.64
C LEU A 16 -7.25 -5.21 -14.25
N ALA A 17 -6.55 -6.07 -13.52
CA ALA A 17 -6.22 -7.42 -13.98
C ALA A 17 -7.50 -8.23 -14.28
N ALA A 18 -8.52 -8.12 -13.43
CA ALA A 18 -9.81 -8.81 -13.62
C ALA A 18 -10.56 -8.38 -14.89
N GLN A 19 -10.27 -7.18 -15.40
CA GLN A 19 -10.90 -6.62 -16.61
C GLN A 19 -10.00 -6.74 -17.86
N THR A 20 -8.80 -7.31 -17.72
CA THR A 20 -7.81 -7.40 -18.79
C THR A 20 -7.89 -8.77 -19.47
N ALA A 21 -8.14 -8.78 -20.78
CA ALA A 21 -8.19 -10.00 -21.59
C ALA A 21 -6.79 -10.44 -22.08
N ASP A 22 -5.85 -9.52 -22.17
CA ASP A 22 -4.46 -9.81 -22.50
C ASP A 22 -3.76 -10.48 -21.31
N GLU A 23 -3.27 -11.70 -21.52
CA GLU A 23 -2.70 -12.53 -20.46
C GLU A 23 -1.38 -11.96 -19.91
N GLU A 24 -0.54 -11.37 -20.76
CA GLU A 24 0.72 -10.79 -20.34
C GLU A 24 0.47 -9.55 -19.49
N VAL A 25 -0.43 -8.68 -19.93
CA VAL A 25 -0.82 -7.47 -19.19
C VAL A 25 -1.50 -7.86 -17.87
N ARG A 26 -2.39 -8.85 -17.88
CA ARG A 26 -3.04 -9.37 -16.68
C ARG A 26 -2.02 -9.86 -15.65
N GLN A 27 -1.03 -10.63 -16.10
CA GLN A 27 -0.01 -11.18 -15.21
C GLN A 27 0.88 -10.07 -14.62
N ASN A 28 1.27 -9.10 -15.44
CA ASN A 28 2.04 -7.92 -14.98
C ASN A 28 1.27 -7.11 -13.90
N LEU A 29 -0.05 -6.94 -14.07
CA LEU A 29 -0.89 -6.25 -13.08
C LEU A 29 -0.99 -7.04 -11.76
N LEU A 30 -1.13 -8.36 -11.83
CA LEU A 30 -1.14 -9.22 -10.64
C LEU A 30 0.19 -9.19 -9.89
N ASP A 31 1.31 -9.16 -10.61
CA ASP A 31 2.63 -9.10 -10.00
C ASP A 31 2.91 -7.73 -9.37
N ALA A 32 2.42 -6.64 -9.97
CA ALA A 32 2.44 -5.32 -9.36
C ALA A 32 1.62 -5.28 -8.05
N ALA A 33 0.41 -5.85 -8.04
CA ALA A 33 -0.43 -5.94 -6.84
C ALA A 33 0.27 -6.72 -5.70
N ARG A 34 0.95 -7.83 -6.04
CA ARG A 34 1.74 -8.61 -5.09
C ARG A 34 2.91 -7.83 -4.52
N ASP A 35 3.59 -7.02 -5.33
CA ASP A 35 4.71 -6.20 -4.87
C ASP A 35 4.23 -5.10 -3.91
N TYR A 36 3.12 -4.43 -4.20
CA TYR A 36 2.52 -3.46 -3.27
C TYR A 36 2.15 -4.10 -1.93
N ARG A 37 1.56 -5.30 -1.94
CA ARG A 37 1.26 -6.08 -0.72
C ARG A 37 2.50 -6.53 0.04
N ARG A 38 3.60 -6.83 -0.68
CA ARG A 38 4.88 -7.16 -0.05
C ARG A 38 5.45 -5.95 0.67
N ARG A 39 5.45 -4.78 0.03
CA ARG A 39 5.91 -3.51 0.61
C ARG A 39 5.13 -3.15 1.89
N LEU A 40 3.81 -3.38 1.89
CA LEU A 40 2.98 -3.24 3.09
C LEU A 40 3.39 -4.14 4.26
N LYS A 41 3.84 -5.36 3.97
CA LYS A 41 4.27 -6.32 4.99
C LYS A 41 5.72 -6.08 5.44
N SER A 42 6.55 -5.51 4.58
CA SER A 42 7.98 -5.29 4.85
C SER A 42 8.29 -3.95 5.53
N GLU A 43 7.40 -2.96 5.48
CA GLU A 43 7.59 -1.73 6.25
C GLU A 43 7.20 -1.95 7.72
N PRO A 44 8.14 -1.86 8.68
CA PRO A 44 7.79 -1.76 10.08
C PRO A 44 7.01 -0.45 10.27
N PHE A 45 5.75 -0.58 10.67
CA PHE A 45 4.95 0.54 11.10
C PHE A 45 5.51 1.01 12.44
N GLU A 46 6.42 1.98 12.42
CA GLU A 46 6.58 2.88 13.55
C GLU A 46 5.48 3.93 13.41
N PRO A 47 4.37 3.85 14.17
CA PRO A 47 3.53 5.02 14.32
C PRO A 47 4.47 6.09 14.87
N LYS A 48 4.71 7.15 14.09
CA LYS A 48 5.37 8.34 14.64
C LYS A 48 4.55 8.70 15.87
N ALA A 49 5.17 8.56 17.04
CA ALA A 49 4.59 8.98 18.30
C ALA A 49 3.96 10.35 18.05
N GLU A 50 2.64 10.43 18.28
CA GLU A 50 1.98 11.71 18.38
C GLU A 50 2.85 12.55 19.30
N TRP A 51 3.28 13.71 18.79
CA TRP A 51 4.15 14.61 19.53
C TRP A 51 3.52 14.85 20.90
N ASP A 52 4.19 14.36 21.95
CA ASP A 52 3.87 14.68 23.34
C ASP A 52 4.03 16.20 23.47
N LEU A 53 2.93 16.93 23.28
CA LEU A 53 2.87 18.35 23.59
C LEU A 53 3.15 18.46 25.09
N PRO A 54 4.21 19.17 25.51
CA PRO A 54 4.47 19.34 26.94
C PRO A 54 3.24 19.98 27.59
N LYS A 55 2.63 19.24 28.50
CA LYS A 55 1.60 19.76 29.39
C LYS A 55 2.24 20.80 30.31
N GLU A 56 1.55 21.93 30.38
CA GLU A 56 1.63 22.94 31.43
C GLU A 56 2.77 23.95 31.32
N ILE A 57 2.39 25.12 30.81
CA ILE A 57 2.94 26.40 31.27
C ILE A 57 2.24 26.68 32.61
N SER A 58 2.97 26.57 33.72
CA SER A 58 2.61 27.21 35.01
C SER A 58 3.45 28.46 35.20
#